data_AF-A0A2T0KD17-F1
#
_entry.id   AF-A0A2T0KD17-F1
#
_cell.length_a   1.000
_cell.length_b   1.000
_cell.length_c   1.000
_cell.angle_alpha   90.00
_cell.angle_beta   90.00
_cell.angle_gamma   90.00
#
_symmetry.space_group_name_H-M   'P 1'
#
loop_
_entity.id
_entity.type
_entity.pdbx_description
1 polymer ?
#
loop_
_entity_poly.entity_id
_entity_poly.type
_entity_poly.pdbx_seq_one_letter_code
_entity_poly.pdbx_strand_id
1 'polypeptide(L)' 'MVGGRRIAQLFYAAARRYKSGLRVEPAVLNSQSALLLFIDGALGSAQTYETDSERIVRIQVPRNPDKLARIAARFGGR' A
#
# COMPACT_ATOMS: atom_id res chain seq x y z
N MET A 1 -6.72 0.90 -24.17
CA MET A 1 -6.94 0.80 -22.70
C MET A 1 -5.86 1.59 -21.97
N VAL A 2 -6.19 2.67 -21.25
CA VAL A 2 -5.19 3.58 -20.62
C VAL A 2 -5.12 3.46 -19.08
N GLY A 3 -6.02 2.66 -18.47
CA GLY A 3 -6.19 2.61 -17.00
C GLY A 3 -4.96 2.08 -16.27
N GLY A 4 -4.48 0.89 -16.63
CA GLY A 4 -3.37 0.23 -15.91
C GLY A 4 -2.09 1.06 -15.86
N ARG A 5 -1.72 1.72 -16.97
CA ARG A 5 -0.53 2.59 -17.01
C ARG A 5 -0.67 3.81 -16.10
N ARG A 6 -1.85 4.44 -16.03
CA ARG A 6 -2.11 5.57 -15.14
C ARG A 6 -2.06 5.15 -13.67
N ILE A 7 -2.61 3.98 -13.34
CA ILE A 7 -2.54 3.42 -11.99
C ILE A 7 -1.09 3.09 -11.60
N ALA A 8 -0.31 2.47 -12.49
CA ALA A 8 1.11 2.22 -12.24
C ALA A 8 1.90 3.53 -12.01
N GLN A 9 1.62 4.56 -12.81
CA GLN A 9 2.24 5.88 -12.64
C GLN A 9 1.85 6.54 -11.31
N LEU A 10 0.61 6.38 -10.84
CA LEU A 10 0.16 6.88 -9.54
C LEU A 10 0.98 6.28 -8.39
N PHE A 11 1.19 4.95 -8.39
CA PHE A 11 2.02 4.29 -7.38
C PHE A 11 3.50 4.66 -7.52
N TYR A 12 4.01 4.75 -8.74
CA TYR A 12 5.39 5.17 -9.00
C TYR A 12 5.66 6.61 -8.54
N ALA A 13 4.68 7.51 -8.68
CA ALA A 13 4.81 8.90 -8.24
C ALA A 13 5.05 9.00 -6.72
N ALA A 14 4.51 8.08 -5.90
CA ALA A 14 4.78 8.05 -4.46
C ALA A 14 6.27 7.77 -4.17
N ALA A 15 6.87 6.79 -4.86
CA ALA A 15 8.30 6.50 -4.75
C ALA A 15 9.17 7.69 -5.17
N ARG A 16 8.76 8.42 -6.22
CA ARG A 16 9.44 9.64 -6.68
C ARG A 16 9.34 10.80 -5.68
N ARG A 17 8.17 10.95 -5.04
CA ARG A 17 7.89 12.04 -4.10
C ARG A 17 8.64 11.88 -2.79
N TYR A 18 8.55 10.69 -2.19
CA TYR A 18 9.03 10.46 -0.83
C TYR A 18 10.45 9.88 -0.77
N LYS A 19 10.96 9.29 -1.87
CA LYS A 19 12.35 8.79 -1.99
C LYS A 19 12.72 7.91 -0.78
N SER A 20 13.76 8.27 -0.04
CA SER A 20 14.23 7.57 1.17
C SER A 20 13.23 7.60 2.33
N GLY A 21 12.27 8.53 2.33
CA GLY A 21 11.18 8.58 3.30
C GLY A 21 10.09 7.54 3.04
N LEU A 22 10.12 6.86 1.88
CA LEU A 22 9.19 5.77 1.57
C LEU A 22 9.76 4.43 2.04
N ARG A 23 9.03 3.74 2.91
CA ARG A 23 9.26 2.33 3.22
C ARG A 23 8.03 1.51 2.85
N VAL A 24 8.24 0.41 2.15
CA VAL A 24 7.17 -0.49 1.72
C VAL A 24 7.40 -1.86 2.33
N GLU A 25 6.41 -2.37 3.04
CA GLU A 25 6.53 -3.67 3.72
C GLU A 25 5.42 -4.63 3.28
N PRO A 26 5.75 -5.89 2.92
CA PRO A 26 4.74 -6.90 2.67
C PRO A 26 4.04 -7.32 3.96
N ALA A 27 2.72 -7.49 3.88
CA ALA A 27 1.91 -7.96 4.99
C ALA A 27 0.76 -8.85 4.49
N VAL A 28 0.09 -9.52 5.43
CA VAL A 28 -1.17 -10.21 5.18
C VAL A 28 -2.24 -9.55 6.04
N LEU A 29 -3.27 -8.99 5.40
CA LEU A 29 -4.41 -8.36 6.06
C LEU A 29 -5.67 -9.11 5.66
N ASN A 30 -6.40 -9.64 6.64
CA ASN A 30 -7.64 -10.40 6.41
C ASN A 30 -7.46 -11.52 5.36
N SER A 31 -6.35 -12.27 5.45
CA SER A 31 -5.98 -13.32 4.50
C SER A 31 -5.73 -12.86 3.05
N GLN A 32 -5.61 -11.54 2.81
CA GLN A 32 -5.24 -10.97 1.52
C GLN A 32 -3.79 -10.46 1.53
N SER A 33 -3.10 -10.58 0.40
CA SER A 33 -1.78 -9.98 0.22
C SER A 33 -1.89 -8.46 0.28
N ALA A 34 -1.00 -7.86 1.05
CA ALA A 34 -1.00 -6.43 1.29
C ALA A 34 0.40 -5.80 1.25
N LEU A 35 0.43 -4.50 0.95
CA LEU A 35 1.61 -3.65 1.11
C LEU A 35 1.29 -2.53 2.10
N LEU A 36 2.10 -2.43 3.14
CA LEU A 36 2.08 -1.31 4.08
C LEU A 36 3.03 -0.24 3.58
N LEU A 37 2.51 0.96 3.36
CA LEU A 37 3.27 2.09 2.87
C LEU A 37 3.53 3.06 4.01
N PHE A 38 4.77 3.12 4.49
CA PHE A 38 5.22 4.06 5.49
C PHE A 38 5.86 5.28 4.83
N ILE A 39 5.52 6.47 5.33
CA ILE A 39 6.07 7.75 4.90
C ILE A 39 6.64 8.41 6.15
N ASP A 40 7.95 8.67 6.17
CA ASP A 40 8.67 9.28 7.29
C ASP A 40 8.38 8.58 8.62
N GLY A 41 8.31 7.24 8.60
CA GLY A 41 8.05 6.39 9.76
C GLY A 41 6.56 6.19 10.09
N ALA A 42 5.64 6.98 9.54
CA ALA A 42 4.21 6.84 9.79
C ALA A 42 3.52 5.97 8.72
N LEU A 43 2.59 5.11 9.11
CA LEU A 43 1.82 4.30 8.16
C LEU A 43 0.84 5.19 7.37
N GLY A 44 1.13 5.41 6.08
CA GLY A 44 0.34 6.26 5.19
C GLY A 44 -0.75 5.52 4.40
N SER A 45 -0.59 4.22 4.17
CA SER A 45 -1.65 3.38 3.57
C SER A 45 -1.40 1.88 3.81
N ALA A 46 -2.47 1.09 3.76
CA ALA A 46 -2.41 -0.37 3.84
C ALA A 46 -3.12 -0.98 2.62
N GLN A 47 -2.37 -1.25 1.55
CA GLN A 47 -2.93 -1.58 0.23
C GLN A 47 -3.20 -3.07 0.13
N THR A 48 -4.38 -3.49 -0.32
CA THR A 48 -4.66 -4.90 -0.65
C THR A 48 -4.85 -5.10 -2.15
N TYR A 49 -4.44 -6.27 -2.64
CA TYR A 49 -4.45 -6.62 -4.05
C TYR A 49 -5.28 -7.87 -4.27
N GLU A 50 -6.15 -7.82 -5.28
CA GLU A 50 -6.89 -8.98 -5.76
C GLU A 50 -6.45 -9.31 -7.18
N THR A 51 -6.29 -10.59 -7.44
CA THR A 51 -5.81 -11.10 -8.72
C THR A 51 -6.76 -12.15 -9.27
N ASP A 52 -6.92 -12.20 -10.59
CA ASP A 52 -7.55 -13.32 -11.30
C ASP A 52 -6.56 -14.45 -11.63
N SER A 53 -5.39 -14.46 -10.98
CA SER A 53 -4.20 -15.30 -11.24
C SER A 53 -3.31 -14.88 -12.41
N GLU A 54 -3.80 -14.03 -13.32
CA GLU A 54 -3.01 -13.51 -14.44
C GLU A 54 -2.60 -12.04 -14.19
N ARG A 55 -3.48 -11.28 -13.54
CA ARG A 55 -3.30 -9.83 -13.33
C ARG A 55 -4.01 -9.34 -12.08
N ILE A 56 -3.69 -8.12 -11.69
CA ILE A 56 -4.40 -7.40 -10.62
C ILE A 56 -5.73 -6.88 -11.17
N VAL A 57 -6.83 -7.29 -10.54
CA VAL A 57 -8.19 -6.86 -10.90
C VAL A 57 -8.72 -5.75 -9.98
N ARG A 58 -8.18 -5.66 -8.75
CA ARG A 58 -8.56 -4.61 -7.80
C ARG A 58 -7.40 -4.27 -6.87
N ILE A 59 -7.26 -2.98 -6.58
CA ILE A 59 -6.37 -2.45 -5.55
C ILE A 59 -7.21 -1.61 -4.60
N GLN A 60 -7.20 -1.94 -3.31
CA GLN A 60 -7.86 -1.13 -2.29
C GLN A 60 -6.78 -0.35 -1.51
N VAL A 61 -6.93 0.97 -1.42
CA VAL A 61 -5.94 1.87 -0.78
C VAL A 61 -6.60 2.60 0.41
N PRO A 62 -6.93 1.91 1.51
CA PRO A 62 -7.46 2.55 2.70
C PRO A 62 -6.43 3.51 3.31
N ARG A 63 -6.89 4.72 3.61
CA ARG A 63 -6.14 5.77 4.31
C ARG A 63 -6.89 6.37 5.50
N ASN A 64 -7.88 5.64 6.03
CA ASN A 64 -8.58 6.07 7.24
C ASN A 64 -7.59 6.01 8.43
N PRO A 65 -7.37 7.13 9.15
CA PRO A 65 -6.35 7.22 10.19
C PRO A 65 -6.58 6.24 11.35
N ASP A 66 -7.83 6.04 11.78
CA ASP A 66 -8.16 5.13 12.89
C ASP A 66 -7.84 3.67 12.54
N LYS A 67 -8.11 3.27 11.29
CA LYS A 67 -7.76 1.93 10.81
C LYS A 67 -6.25 1.78 10.71
N LEU A 68 -5.55 2.80 10.21
CA LEU A 68 -4.09 2.78 10.06
C LEU A 68 -3.37 2.74 11.42
N ALA A 69 -3.87 3.46 12.43
CA ALA A 69 -3.31 3.41 13.78
C ALA A 69 -3.33 1.98 14.35
N ARG A 70 -4.43 1.25 14.16
CA ARG A 70 -4.54 -0.16 14.59
C ARG A 70 -3.61 -1.09 13.84
N ILE A 71 -3.43 -0.88 12.53
CA ILE A 71 -2.50 -1.67 11.72
C ILE A 71 -1.05 -1.35 12.12
N ALA A 72 -0.71 -0.06 12.28
CA ALA A 72 0.62 0.37 12.73
C ALA A 72 0.97 -0.18 14.12
N ALA A 73 0.03 -0.28 15.05
CA ALA A 73 0.28 -0.91 16.35
C ALA A 73 0.67 -2.40 16.23
N ARG A 74 0.21 -3.10 15.19
CA ARG A 74 0.52 -4.51 14.94
C ARG A 74 1.80 -4.72 14.13
N PHE A 75 2.12 -3.81 13.22
CA PHE A 75 3.20 -3.99 12.23
C PHE A 75 4.35 -2.97 12.36
N GLY A 76 4.17 -1.87 13.10
CA GLY A 76 5.09 -0.73 13.19
C GLY A 76 6.32 -0.93 14.08
N GLY A 77 6.63 -2.18 14.43
CA GLY A 77 7.79 -2.53 15.26
C GLY A 77 8.82 -3.34 14.49
N ARG A 78 9.41 -2.77 13.44
CA ARG A 78 10.66 -3.22 12.81
C ARG A 78 11.40 -2.03 12.22
#